data_AF-A0A2K0UJZ8-F1
#
_entry.id   AF-A0A2K0UJZ8-F1
#
_cell.length_a   1.000
_cell.length_b   1.000
_cell.length_c   1.000
_cell.angle_alpha   90.00
_cell.angle_beta   90.00
_cell.angle_gamma   90.00
#
_symmetry.space_group_name_H-M   'P 1'
#
loop_
_entity.id
_entity.type
_entity.pdbx_description
1 polymer ?
#
loop_
_entity_poly.entity_id
_entity_poly.type
_entity_poly.pdbx_seq_one_letter_code
_entity_poly.pdbx_strand_id
1 'polypeptide(L)'
;MSSFPPDSHAPTPPILPPKPSSQEPSRIGTPASGAAPPPPSSLSEAGQQYRAAVIPGISSTPPPLPAVARAAEIPDPGDQWLPQVLQDKSKQDIADILTSPALLNALTNSPASIHPSLLASHQALAASLAANTDLASRLADQESRLARQRSAAQAQLLSMHALERQWRQKQVDMDHALARFSPAALYQLLGQSVQEQGLVCQAMEESFLDSDGGDGRETSEREAAEWIRRYREAKTQFYLRQERKERWDEGRVGGWR
;
A
#
# COMPACT_ATOMS: atom_id res chain seq x y z
N MET A 1 -37.77 -17.15 -50.09
CA MET A 1 -38.48 -17.12 -48.78
C MET A 1 -37.76 -18.14 -47.91
N SER A 2 -36.55 -17.91 -47.43
CA SER A 2 -36.17 -17.05 -46.29
C SER A 2 -37.00 -17.35 -45.05
N SER A 3 -36.47 -18.19 -44.14
CA SER A 3 -36.61 -17.99 -42.70
C SER A 3 -35.61 -18.84 -41.91
N PHE A 4 -35.03 -18.22 -40.89
CA PHE A 4 -33.94 -18.68 -40.02
C PHE A 4 -34.43 -19.59 -38.88
N PRO A 5 -33.55 -20.43 -38.29
CA PRO A 5 -33.72 -21.02 -36.96
C PRO A 5 -33.25 -20.04 -35.83
N PRO A 6 -33.44 -20.37 -34.53
CA PRO A 6 -33.83 -19.41 -33.49
C PRO A 6 -32.66 -18.69 -32.77
N ASP A 7 -32.87 -17.42 -32.44
CA ASP A 7 -32.04 -16.66 -31.50
C ASP A 7 -32.50 -16.92 -30.05
N SER A 8 -31.81 -17.84 -29.37
CA SER A 8 -31.84 -17.98 -27.92
C SER A 8 -30.79 -17.05 -27.30
N HIS A 9 -31.24 -15.94 -26.71
CA HIS A 9 -30.42 -15.08 -25.86
C HIS A 9 -29.94 -15.85 -24.62
N ALA A 10 -28.65 -16.18 -24.57
CA ALA A 10 -27.97 -16.65 -23.36
C ALA A 10 -27.15 -15.49 -22.76
N PRO A 11 -27.33 -15.13 -21.47
CA PRO A 11 -26.50 -14.13 -20.82
C PRO A 11 -25.10 -14.68 -20.56
N THR A 12 -24.09 -13.93 -20.99
CA THR A 12 -22.66 -14.21 -20.81
C THR A 12 -22.31 -14.22 -19.31
N PRO A 13 -21.56 -15.20 -18.78
CA PRO A 13 -21.17 -15.22 -17.37
C PRO A 13 -20.15 -14.12 -17.05
N PRO A 14 -20.10 -13.62 -15.80
CA PRO A 14 -19.17 -12.56 -15.40
C PRO A 14 -17.72 -13.05 -15.40
N ILE A 15 -16.82 -12.17 -15.82
CA ILE A 15 -15.37 -12.40 -15.87
C ILE A 15 -14.83 -12.61 -14.44
N LEU A 16 -14.17 -13.76 -14.23
CA LEU A 16 -13.50 -14.08 -12.96
C LEU A 16 -12.22 -13.24 -12.79
N PRO A 17 -11.88 -12.82 -11.56
CA PRO A 17 -10.64 -12.09 -11.28
C PRO A 17 -9.39 -12.96 -11.52
N PRO A 18 -8.26 -12.37 -11.95
CA PRO A 18 -7.04 -13.13 -12.24
C PRO A 18 -6.44 -13.74 -10.96
N LYS A 19 -5.95 -14.98 -11.08
CA LYS A 19 -5.28 -15.74 -10.01
C LYS A 19 -4.05 -15.00 -9.47
N PRO A 20 -3.83 -14.96 -8.13
CA PRO A 20 -2.59 -14.45 -7.57
C PRO A 20 -1.42 -15.40 -7.90
N SER A 21 -0.37 -14.81 -8.46
CA SER A 21 0.87 -15.46 -8.85
C SER A 21 1.59 -16.05 -7.63
N SER A 22 1.95 -17.33 -7.75
CA SER A 22 2.70 -18.12 -6.79
C SER A 22 4.18 -17.73 -6.84
N GLN A 23 4.63 -16.81 -5.99
CA GLN A 23 6.05 -16.68 -5.59
C GLN A 23 6.15 -16.14 -4.15
N GLU A 24 5.95 -17.05 -3.19
CA GLU A 24 6.50 -16.92 -1.84
C GLU A 24 7.95 -17.42 -1.86
N PRO A 25 8.90 -16.64 -1.32
CA PRO A 25 10.02 -17.27 -0.64
C PRO A 25 9.98 -16.92 0.85
N SER A 26 9.34 -17.80 1.61
CA SER A 26 9.68 -18.03 3.01
C SER A 26 11.13 -18.52 3.08
N ARG A 27 12.06 -17.72 3.62
CA ARG A 27 13.29 -18.22 4.26
C ARG A 27 13.70 -17.34 5.42
N ILE A 28 13.30 -17.79 6.61
CA ILE A 28 14.02 -17.56 7.86
C ILE A 28 15.28 -18.45 7.83
N GLY A 29 16.44 -17.86 8.10
CA GLY A 29 17.74 -18.54 8.12
C GLY A 29 18.89 -17.56 8.44
N THR A 30 19.29 -17.57 9.72
CA THR A 30 20.50 -17.14 10.46
C THR A 30 21.73 -16.58 9.69
N PRO A 31 22.50 -15.62 10.26
CA PRO A 31 23.56 -14.89 9.55
C PRO A 31 24.89 -15.66 9.55
N ALA A 32 25.61 -15.62 8.42
CA ALA A 32 27.00 -16.04 8.32
C ALA A 32 27.83 -14.96 7.61
N SER A 33 28.90 -14.56 8.29
CA SER A 33 29.90 -13.60 7.87
C SER A 33 30.69 -14.09 6.65
N GLY A 34 30.98 -13.19 5.71
CA GLY A 34 32.11 -13.31 4.77
C GLY A 34 31.82 -13.92 3.39
N ALA A 35 31.37 -13.10 2.44
CA ALA A 35 31.66 -13.27 1.01
C ALA A 35 31.43 -11.95 0.25
N ALA A 36 32.36 -11.59 -0.63
CA ALA A 36 32.36 -10.37 -1.43
C ALA A 36 31.24 -10.37 -2.51
N PRO A 37 30.73 -9.19 -2.93
CA PRO A 37 29.64 -9.12 -3.90
C PRO A 37 30.13 -9.42 -5.34
N PRO A 38 29.32 -10.14 -6.16
CA PRO A 38 29.61 -10.32 -7.58
C PRO A 38 29.35 -9.02 -8.39
N PRO A 39 30.00 -8.84 -9.55
CA PRO A 39 29.81 -7.65 -10.39
C PRO A 39 28.39 -7.59 -10.99
N PRO A 40 27.84 -6.39 -11.26
CA PRO A 40 26.49 -6.24 -11.80
C PRO A 40 26.40 -6.79 -13.23
N SER A 41 25.53 -7.76 -13.43
CA SER A 41 25.14 -8.27 -14.74
C SER A 41 24.53 -7.14 -15.59
N SER A 42 24.97 -7.06 -16.84
CA SER A 42 24.46 -6.17 -17.88
C SER A 42 22.94 -6.24 -17.99
N LEU A 43 22.30 -5.07 -17.99
CA LEU A 43 20.85 -4.90 -18.14
C LEU A 43 20.32 -5.61 -19.40
N SER A 44 19.26 -6.39 -19.20
CA SER A 44 18.40 -6.90 -20.27
C SER A 44 17.51 -5.78 -20.84
N GLU A 45 17.42 -5.67 -22.17
CA GLU A 45 16.67 -4.65 -22.93
C GLU A 45 15.20 -4.49 -22.52
N ALA A 46 14.58 -5.52 -21.95
CA ALA A 46 13.17 -5.49 -21.55
C ALA A 46 12.86 -4.51 -20.39
N GLY A 47 13.85 -4.14 -19.58
CA GLY A 47 13.66 -3.21 -18.46
C GLY A 47 13.55 -1.74 -18.85
N GLN A 48 14.01 -1.35 -20.05
CA GLN A 48 14.00 0.04 -20.49
C GLN A 48 12.62 0.49 -21.02
N GLN A 49 11.85 -0.43 -21.60
CA GLN A 49 10.56 -0.11 -22.21
C GLN A 49 9.47 0.22 -21.18
N TYR A 50 9.49 -0.38 -19.98
CA TYR A 50 8.51 -0.08 -18.93
C TYR A 50 8.72 1.29 -18.27
N ARG A 51 9.94 1.85 -18.31
CA ARG A 51 10.22 3.18 -17.73
C ARG A 51 9.70 4.33 -18.61
N ALA A 52 9.58 4.12 -19.91
CA ALA A 52 9.14 5.15 -20.86
C ALA A 52 7.61 5.37 -20.86
N ALA A 53 6.82 4.39 -20.44
CA ALA A 53 5.36 4.43 -20.56
C ALA A 53 4.61 5.05 -19.37
N VAL A 54 5.25 5.18 -18.20
CA VAL A 54 4.55 5.54 -16.93
C VAL A 54 4.82 6.99 -16.48
N ILE A 55 5.75 7.71 -17.11
CA ILE A 55 6.04 9.12 -16.76
C ILE A 55 6.17 9.96 -18.04
N PRO A 56 5.14 10.72 -18.44
CA PRO A 56 5.29 11.68 -19.53
C PRO A 56 6.17 12.84 -19.03
N GLY A 57 7.41 12.92 -19.53
CA GLY A 57 8.28 14.09 -19.30
C GLY A 57 9.75 13.81 -19.02
N ILE A 58 10.20 12.55 -18.90
CA ILE A 58 11.63 12.26 -18.73
C ILE A 58 12.25 11.96 -20.09
N SER A 59 12.46 12.99 -20.89
CA SER A 59 13.50 12.94 -21.92
C SER A 59 14.80 12.60 -21.21
N SER A 60 15.39 11.45 -21.53
CA SER A 60 16.73 11.03 -21.08
C SER A 60 17.82 11.83 -21.80
N THR A 61 17.64 13.14 -21.90
CA THR A 61 18.74 14.07 -22.05
C THR A 61 19.29 14.26 -20.65
N PRO A 62 20.54 13.84 -20.37
CA PRO A 62 21.19 14.30 -19.14
C PRO A 62 21.03 15.83 -19.11
N PRO A 63 20.58 16.43 -17.99
CA PRO A 63 20.64 17.88 -17.88
C PRO A 63 22.07 18.27 -18.23
N PRO A 64 22.28 19.31 -19.07
CA PRO A 64 23.63 19.82 -19.25
C PRO A 64 24.13 20.09 -17.84
N LEU A 65 25.18 19.35 -17.44
CA LEU A 65 25.97 19.70 -16.27
C LEU A 65 26.16 21.21 -16.38
N PRO A 66 25.88 22.03 -15.34
CA PRO A 66 26.23 23.43 -15.40
C PRO A 66 27.69 23.41 -15.81
N ALA A 67 27.98 23.96 -17.00
CA ALA A 67 29.32 23.99 -17.52
C ALA A 67 30.13 24.57 -16.36
N VAL A 68 30.96 23.74 -15.72
CA VAL A 68 31.94 24.20 -14.76
C VAL A 68 32.65 25.25 -15.57
N ALA A 69 32.41 26.53 -15.25
CA ALA A 69 32.86 27.64 -16.06
C ALA A 69 34.32 27.37 -16.28
N ARG A 70 34.64 26.92 -17.50
CA ARG A 70 35.96 26.41 -17.84
C ARG A 70 36.83 27.60 -17.50
N ALA A 71 37.69 27.46 -16.49
CA ALA A 71 38.51 28.54 -15.98
C ALA A 71 39.01 29.26 -17.22
N ALA A 72 38.51 30.48 -17.45
CA ALA A 72 38.76 31.20 -18.68
C ALA A 72 40.24 31.05 -18.96
N GLU A 73 40.66 30.58 -20.15
CA GLU A 73 42.09 30.38 -20.42
C GLU A 73 42.80 31.69 -20.10
N ILE A 74 43.45 31.73 -18.94
CA ILE A 74 43.90 33.00 -18.40
C ILE A 74 45.23 33.24 -19.08
N PRO A 75 45.35 34.26 -19.94
CA PRO A 75 46.55 34.44 -20.75
C PRO A 75 47.77 34.55 -19.84
N ASP A 76 48.78 33.75 -20.12
CA ASP A 76 50.08 33.88 -19.47
C ASP A 76 50.65 35.26 -19.83
N PRO A 77 50.95 36.13 -18.87
CA PRO A 77 51.40 37.50 -19.14
C PRO A 77 52.73 37.62 -19.89
N GLY A 78 53.43 36.51 -20.11
CA GLY A 78 54.74 36.48 -20.73
C GLY A 78 55.84 37.04 -19.83
N ASP A 79 57.09 36.87 -20.27
CA ASP A 79 58.30 37.10 -19.46
C ASP A 79 58.57 38.57 -19.08
N GLN A 80 57.73 39.51 -19.54
CA GLN A 80 57.92 40.95 -19.37
C GLN A 80 57.09 41.56 -18.23
N TRP A 81 56.23 40.78 -17.57
CA TRP A 81 55.39 41.32 -16.51
C TRP A 81 56.13 41.46 -15.18
N LEU A 82 56.16 42.69 -14.66
CA LEU A 82 56.68 43.02 -13.34
C LEU A 82 55.69 43.92 -12.60
N PRO A 83 55.36 43.64 -11.33
CA PRO A 83 54.56 44.53 -10.49
C PRO A 83 55.13 45.95 -10.48
N GLN A 84 54.27 46.98 -10.58
CA GLN A 84 54.70 48.40 -10.56
C GLN A 84 55.53 48.73 -9.31
N VAL A 85 55.23 48.08 -8.18
CA VAL A 85 55.96 48.24 -6.91
C VAL A 85 57.44 47.82 -6.99
N LEU A 86 57.81 47.01 -7.98
CA LEU A 86 59.18 46.55 -8.20
C LEU A 86 59.92 47.37 -9.26
N GLN A 87 59.24 48.23 -10.03
CA GLN A 87 59.87 49.03 -11.10
C GLN A 87 60.77 50.15 -10.54
N ASP A 88 60.42 50.71 -9.37
CA ASP A 88 61.15 51.83 -8.76
C ASP A 88 62.20 51.39 -7.71
N LYS A 89 62.48 50.10 -7.57
CA LYS A 89 63.38 49.57 -6.53
C LYS A 89 64.85 49.51 -6.96
N SER A 90 65.75 49.66 -6.00
CA SER A 90 67.18 49.54 -6.24
C SER A 90 67.57 48.07 -6.52
N LYS A 91 68.69 47.85 -7.23
CA LYS A 91 69.20 46.49 -7.48
C LYS A 91 69.44 45.68 -6.21
N GLN A 92 69.85 46.36 -5.13
CA GLN A 92 70.09 45.72 -3.84
C GLN A 92 68.78 45.23 -3.21
N ASP A 93 67.74 46.06 -3.23
CA ASP A 93 66.42 45.70 -2.70
C ASP A 93 65.77 44.55 -3.49
N ILE A 94 65.95 44.52 -4.81
CA ILE A 94 65.43 43.43 -5.66
C ILE A 94 66.16 42.11 -5.32
N ALA A 95 67.48 42.15 -5.09
CA ALA A 95 68.24 40.95 -4.69
C ALA A 95 67.80 40.42 -3.32
N ASP A 96 67.55 41.32 -2.36
CA ASP A 96 67.07 40.94 -1.03
C ASP A 96 65.65 40.35 -1.08
N ILE A 97 64.77 40.90 -1.92
CA ILE A 97 63.42 40.36 -2.17
C ILE A 97 63.49 38.98 -2.84
N LEU A 98 64.34 38.81 -3.86
CA LEU A 98 64.52 37.53 -4.55
C LEU A 98 65.11 36.44 -3.64
N THR A 99 65.89 36.83 -2.65
CA THR A 99 66.50 35.90 -1.68
C THR A 99 65.46 35.40 -0.66
N SER A 100 64.35 36.13 -0.47
CA SER A 100 63.30 35.77 0.50
C SER A 100 62.05 35.18 -0.18
N PRO A 101 61.85 33.85 -0.14
CA PRO A 101 60.67 33.21 -0.75
C PRO A 101 59.36 33.64 -0.10
N ALA A 102 59.38 34.04 1.18
CA ALA A 102 58.20 34.57 1.86
C ALA A 102 57.78 35.94 1.30
N LEU A 103 58.74 36.81 0.98
CA LEU A 103 58.46 38.12 0.37
C LEU A 103 57.96 37.96 -1.07
N LEU A 104 58.54 37.01 -1.82
CA LEU A 104 58.04 36.68 -3.16
C LEU A 104 56.60 36.17 -3.12
N ASN A 105 56.28 35.27 -2.18
CA ASN A 105 54.93 34.75 -2.03
C ASN A 105 53.93 35.83 -1.56
N ALA A 106 54.38 36.77 -0.74
CA ALA A 106 53.57 37.93 -0.37
C ALA A 106 53.33 38.87 -1.57
N LEU A 107 54.34 39.11 -2.41
CA LEU A 107 54.22 39.93 -3.61
C LEU A 107 53.31 39.29 -4.67
N THR A 108 53.35 37.98 -4.86
CA THR A 108 52.51 37.29 -5.85
C THR A 108 51.04 37.28 -5.47
N ASN A 109 50.71 37.21 -4.17
CA ASN A 109 49.33 37.12 -3.69
C ASN A 109 48.76 38.44 -3.13
N SER A 110 49.59 39.46 -2.96
CA SER A 110 49.14 40.77 -2.45
C SER A 110 48.26 41.49 -3.47
N PRO A 111 47.13 42.09 -3.07
CA PRO A 111 46.18 42.71 -4.00
C PRO A 111 46.78 43.90 -4.79
N ALA A 112 47.86 44.51 -4.30
CA ALA A 112 48.53 45.63 -4.97
C ALA A 112 49.58 45.19 -6.01
N SER A 113 50.04 43.94 -5.95
CA SER A 113 51.11 43.41 -6.81
C SER A 113 50.75 42.08 -7.49
N ILE A 114 49.55 41.56 -7.25
CA ILE A 114 49.03 40.35 -7.86
C ILE A 114 48.86 40.51 -9.36
N HIS A 115 49.18 39.46 -10.10
CA HIS A 115 48.92 39.41 -11.52
C HIS A 115 47.41 39.28 -11.79
N PRO A 116 46.82 40.03 -12.76
CA PRO A 116 45.41 39.92 -13.11
C PRO A 116 44.93 38.49 -13.41
N SER A 117 45.79 37.61 -13.96
CA SER A 117 45.41 36.21 -14.18
C SER A 117 45.20 35.45 -12.89
N LEU A 118 46.12 35.62 -11.95
CA LEU A 118 46.10 34.98 -10.64
C LEU A 118 44.93 35.54 -9.80
N LEU A 119 44.65 36.83 -9.91
CA LEU A 119 43.46 37.44 -9.31
C LEU A 119 42.17 36.83 -9.88
N ALA A 120 42.08 36.68 -11.20
CA ALA A 120 40.92 36.07 -11.86
C ALA A 120 40.72 34.61 -11.46
N SER A 121 41.81 33.83 -11.32
CA SER A 121 41.72 32.44 -10.85
C SER A 121 41.26 32.35 -9.40
N HIS A 122 41.77 33.19 -8.50
CA HIS A 122 41.30 33.25 -7.11
C HIS A 122 39.84 33.64 -7.01
N GLN A 123 39.39 34.61 -7.81
CA GLN A 123 37.97 35.01 -7.85
C GLN A 123 37.09 33.86 -8.37
N ALA A 124 37.51 33.15 -9.42
CA ALA A 124 36.78 31.99 -9.94
C ALA A 124 36.72 30.84 -8.91
N LEU A 125 37.81 30.58 -8.20
CA LEU A 125 37.86 29.58 -7.13
C LEU A 125 36.98 29.99 -5.95
N ALA A 126 37.02 31.24 -5.50
CA ALA A 126 36.16 31.74 -4.43
C ALA A 126 34.67 31.66 -4.81
N ALA A 127 34.32 32.03 -6.04
CA ALA A 127 32.96 31.93 -6.55
C ALA A 127 32.48 30.48 -6.62
N SER A 128 33.33 29.55 -7.10
CA SER A 128 32.97 28.13 -7.16
C SER A 128 32.85 27.48 -5.77
N LEU A 129 33.69 27.86 -4.81
CA LEU A 129 33.56 27.45 -3.41
C LEU A 129 32.26 27.97 -2.79
N ALA A 130 31.94 29.25 -2.98
CA ALA A 130 30.68 29.83 -2.51
C ALA A 130 29.47 29.09 -3.11
N ALA A 131 29.49 28.83 -4.41
CA ALA A 131 28.44 28.06 -5.09
C ALA A 131 28.32 26.62 -4.54
N ASN A 132 29.44 25.96 -4.24
CA ASN A 132 29.44 24.63 -3.65
C ASN A 132 28.83 24.65 -2.24
N THR A 133 29.21 25.63 -1.40
CA THR A 133 28.63 25.77 -0.05
C THR A 133 27.12 26.02 -0.07
N ASP A 134 26.64 26.82 -1.03
CA ASP A 134 25.22 27.09 -1.21
C ASP A 134 24.45 25.88 -1.79
N LEU A 135 25.09 25.06 -2.62
CA LEU A 135 24.51 23.79 -3.06
C LEU A 135 24.45 22.78 -1.90
N ALA A 136 25.49 22.71 -1.07
CA ALA A 136 25.53 21.81 0.09
C ALA A 136 24.45 22.17 1.12
N SER A 137 24.23 23.46 1.41
CA SER A 137 23.16 23.90 2.31
C SER A 137 21.77 23.55 1.75
N ARG A 138 21.55 23.81 0.46
CA ARG A 138 20.28 23.45 -0.22
C ARG A 138 20.01 21.96 -0.21
N LEU A 139 21.04 21.13 -0.40
CA LEU A 139 20.90 19.67 -0.33
C LEU A 139 20.56 19.21 1.10
N ALA A 140 21.18 19.79 2.13
CA ALA A 140 20.88 19.47 3.52
C ALA A 140 19.42 19.84 3.88
N ASP A 141 18.93 20.99 3.41
CA ASP A 141 17.55 21.41 3.61
C ASP A 141 16.56 20.45 2.91
N GLN A 142 16.86 20.04 1.67
CA GLN A 142 16.06 19.08 0.93
C GLN A 142 16.04 17.70 1.60
N GLU A 143 17.17 17.24 2.10
CA GLU A 143 17.28 15.99 2.85
C GLU A 143 16.40 16.02 4.11
N SER A 144 16.46 17.11 4.88
CA SER A 144 15.62 17.28 6.08
C SER A 144 14.12 17.26 5.75
N ARG A 145 13.73 17.84 4.61
CA ARG A 145 12.34 17.85 4.13
C ARG A 145 11.91 16.45 3.69
N LEU A 146 12.74 15.73 2.95
CA LEU A 146 12.47 14.36 2.53
C LEU A 146 12.37 13.41 3.73
N ALA A 147 13.25 13.55 4.73
CA ALA A 147 13.19 12.76 5.95
C ALA A 147 11.87 12.98 6.70
N ARG A 148 11.45 14.23 6.86
CA ARG A 148 10.14 14.58 7.46
C ARG A 148 8.97 13.99 6.67
N GLN A 149 8.97 14.14 5.35
CA GLN A 149 7.92 13.58 4.49
C GLN A 149 7.84 12.06 4.58
N ARG A 150 8.99 11.36 4.59
CA ARG A 150 9.05 9.91 4.79
C ARG A 150 8.46 9.50 6.14
N SER A 151 8.84 10.19 7.22
CA SER A 151 8.31 9.89 8.56
C SER A 151 6.78 10.11 8.65
N ALA A 152 6.27 11.18 8.03
CA ALA A 152 4.85 11.48 7.99
C ALA A 152 4.07 10.43 7.19
N ALA A 153 4.59 10.04 6.01
CA ALA A 153 3.97 9.00 5.19
C ALA A 153 3.96 7.64 5.90
N GLN A 154 5.05 7.28 6.60
CA GLN A 154 5.10 6.06 7.41
C GLN A 154 4.05 6.07 8.52
N ALA A 155 3.90 7.18 9.25
CA ALA A 155 2.87 7.31 10.27
C ALA A 155 1.45 7.19 9.68
N GLN A 156 1.20 7.81 8.52
CA GLN A 156 -0.08 7.70 7.81
C GLN A 156 -0.38 6.26 7.37
N LEU A 157 0.60 5.54 6.81
CA LEU A 157 0.45 4.14 6.41
C LEU A 157 0.12 3.25 7.61
N LEU A 158 0.82 3.42 8.74
CA LEU A 158 0.53 2.69 9.97
C LEU A 158 -0.90 2.97 10.46
N SER A 159 -1.34 4.23 10.41
CA SER A 159 -2.71 4.62 10.79
C SER A 159 -3.77 4.01 9.86
N MET A 160 -3.50 3.95 8.56
CA MET A 160 -4.38 3.31 7.59
C MET A 160 -4.51 1.81 7.84
N HIS A 161 -3.39 1.12 8.04
CA HIS A 161 -3.43 -0.31 8.39
C HIS A 161 -4.15 -0.58 9.72
N ALA A 162 -4.06 0.33 10.70
CA ALA A 162 -4.85 0.20 11.93
C ALA A 162 -6.35 0.32 11.64
N LEU A 163 -6.76 1.32 10.84
CA LEU A 163 -8.16 1.52 10.45
C LEU A 163 -8.71 0.35 9.62
N GLU A 164 -7.92 -0.20 8.70
CA GLU A 164 -8.30 -1.37 7.92
C GLU A 164 -8.59 -2.60 8.80
N ARG A 165 -7.76 -2.84 9.82
CA ARG A 165 -7.99 -3.94 10.77
C ARG A 165 -9.27 -3.70 11.57
N GLN A 166 -9.49 -2.47 12.02
CA GLN A 166 -10.72 -2.10 12.75
C GLN A 166 -11.96 -2.26 11.86
N TRP A 167 -11.90 -1.88 10.60
CA TRP A 167 -13.00 -2.04 9.66
C TRP A 167 -13.29 -3.51 9.38
N ARG A 168 -12.26 -4.33 9.13
CA ARG A 168 -12.44 -5.78 8.96
C ARG A 168 -13.06 -6.43 10.20
N GLN A 169 -12.63 -6.02 11.40
CA GLN A 169 -13.24 -6.50 12.63
C GLN A 169 -14.73 -6.14 12.70
N LYS A 170 -15.07 -4.88 12.43
CA LYS A 170 -16.48 -4.43 12.42
C LYS A 170 -17.33 -5.16 11.38
N GLN A 171 -16.76 -5.48 10.22
CA GLN A 171 -17.46 -6.25 9.20
C GLN A 171 -17.74 -7.67 9.70
N VAL A 172 -16.76 -8.35 10.29
CA VAL A 172 -16.95 -9.68 10.88
C VAL A 172 -17.98 -9.65 12.01
N ASP A 173 -17.92 -8.64 12.88
CA ASP A 173 -18.90 -8.48 13.98
C ASP A 173 -20.33 -8.29 13.44
N MET A 174 -20.48 -7.50 12.36
CA MET A 174 -21.75 -7.30 11.67
C MET A 174 -22.24 -8.61 11.03
N ASP A 175 -21.37 -9.31 10.29
CA ASP A 175 -21.70 -10.58 9.64
C ASP A 175 -22.12 -11.63 10.68
N HIS A 176 -21.44 -11.68 11.83
CA HIS A 176 -21.82 -12.54 12.95
C HIS A 176 -23.18 -12.16 13.55
N ALA A 177 -23.44 -10.86 13.75
CA ALA A 177 -24.73 -10.39 14.25
C ALA A 177 -25.88 -10.69 13.28
N LEU A 178 -25.62 -10.64 11.97
CA LEU A 178 -26.58 -10.92 10.91
C LEU A 178 -26.73 -12.42 10.61
N ALA A 179 -25.75 -13.26 10.98
CA ALA A 179 -25.72 -14.69 10.63
C ALA A 179 -27.00 -15.43 11.01
N ARG A 180 -27.58 -15.16 12.19
CA ARG A 180 -28.84 -15.78 12.66
C ARG A 180 -30.08 -15.39 11.85
N PHE A 181 -30.01 -14.24 11.18
CA PHE A 181 -31.08 -13.73 10.31
C PHE A 181 -30.80 -14.01 8.84
N SER A 182 -29.73 -14.74 8.54
CA SER A 182 -29.45 -15.19 7.18
C SER A 182 -30.59 -16.12 6.70
N PRO A 183 -30.91 -16.10 5.40
CA PRO A 183 -31.94 -16.98 4.85
C PRO A 183 -31.71 -18.47 5.18
N ALA A 184 -30.44 -18.90 5.18
CA ALA A 184 -30.07 -20.27 5.53
C ALA A 184 -30.34 -20.59 7.01
N ALA A 185 -29.98 -19.69 7.94
CA ALA A 185 -30.25 -19.89 9.36
C ALA A 185 -31.75 -19.88 9.68
N LEU A 186 -32.52 -18.99 9.06
CA LEU A 186 -33.97 -18.95 9.21
C LEU A 186 -34.63 -20.21 8.64
N TYR A 187 -34.15 -20.71 7.51
CA TYR A 187 -34.61 -21.97 6.94
C TYR A 187 -34.33 -23.16 7.86
N GLN A 188 -33.11 -23.24 8.42
CA GLN A 188 -32.75 -24.27 9.38
C GLN A 188 -33.63 -24.21 10.63
N LEU A 189 -33.86 -23.02 11.18
CA LEU A 189 -34.76 -22.81 12.32
C LEU A 189 -36.20 -23.23 12.00
N LEU A 190 -36.70 -22.90 10.81
CA LEU A 190 -38.03 -23.34 10.36
C LEU A 190 -38.09 -24.87 10.29
N GLY A 191 -37.10 -25.52 9.69
CA GLY A 191 -37.00 -26.98 9.64
C GLY A 191 -36.98 -27.63 11.03
N GLN A 192 -36.19 -27.09 11.96
CA GLN A 192 -36.14 -27.54 13.35
C GLN A 192 -37.50 -27.37 14.03
N SER A 193 -38.14 -26.21 13.89
CA SER A 193 -39.45 -25.93 14.52
C SER A 193 -40.60 -26.82 13.99
N VAL A 194 -40.49 -27.33 12.76
CA VAL A 194 -41.41 -28.33 12.20
C VAL A 194 -41.16 -29.69 12.85
N GLN A 195 -39.89 -30.10 12.95
CA GLN A 195 -39.50 -31.36 13.57
C GLN A 195 -39.89 -31.40 15.05
N GLU A 196 -39.55 -30.35 15.81
CA GLU A 196 -39.92 -30.20 17.23
C GLU A 196 -41.44 -30.27 17.43
N GLN A 197 -42.22 -29.60 16.58
CA GLN A 197 -43.69 -29.66 16.66
C GLN A 197 -44.22 -31.06 16.35
N GLY A 198 -43.59 -31.79 15.44
CA GLY A 198 -43.89 -33.18 15.16
C GLY A 198 -43.66 -34.07 16.39
N LEU A 199 -42.53 -33.91 17.05
CA LEU A 199 -42.20 -34.62 18.30
C LEU A 199 -43.17 -34.25 19.43
N VAL A 200 -43.60 -33.00 19.55
CA VAL A 200 -44.63 -32.59 20.52
C VAL A 200 -45.95 -33.31 20.25
N CYS A 201 -46.36 -33.42 18.98
CA CYS A 201 -47.59 -34.16 18.65
C CYS A 201 -47.46 -35.65 19.03
N GLN A 202 -46.31 -36.27 18.72
CA GLN A 202 -46.04 -37.67 19.09
C GLN A 202 -46.03 -37.87 20.60
N ALA A 203 -45.35 -37.00 21.36
CA ALA A 203 -45.33 -37.06 22.82
C ALA A 203 -46.72 -36.86 23.44
N MET A 204 -47.57 -36.02 22.84
CA MET A 204 -48.96 -35.86 23.26
C MET A 204 -49.81 -37.12 22.98
N GLU A 205 -49.55 -37.80 21.87
CA GLU A 205 -50.19 -39.09 21.52
C GLU A 205 -49.75 -40.18 22.52
N GLU A 206 -48.45 -40.30 22.76
CA GLU A 206 -47.87 -41.25 23.72
C GLU A 206 -48.38 -41.00 25.16
N SER A 207 -48.37 -39.74 25.61
CA SER A 207 -48.88 -39.37 26.94
C SER A 207 -50.37 -39.65 27.14
N PHE A 208 -51.17 -39.62 26.06
CA PHE A 208 -52.59 -39.96 26.15
C PHE A 208 -52.80 -41.47 26.27
N LEU A 209 -52.02 -42.25 25.49
CA LEU A 209 -52.07 -43.71 25.52
C LEU A 209 -51.55 -44.29 26.85
N ASP A 210 -50.47 -43.72 27.40
CA ASP A 210 -49.88 -44.16 28.67
C ASP A 210 -50.79 -43.87 29.88
N SER A 211 -51.63 -42.83 29.80
CA SER A 211 -52.58 -42.47 30.87
C SER A 211 -53.72 -43.48 31.02
N ASP A 212 -54.00 -44.30 30.00
CA ASP A 212 -55.08 -45.30 29.99
C ASP A 212 -54.59 -46.70 30.40
N GLY A 213 -53.27 -46.95 30.33
CA GLY A 213 -52.68 -48.29 30.51
C GLY A 213 -52.06 -48.60 31.88
N GLY A 214 -51.86 -47.62 32.76
CA GLY A 214 -50.98 -47.76 33.93
C GLY A 214 -51.64 -47.89 35.32
N ASP A 215 -52.81 -47.29 35.56
CA ASP A 215 -53.34 -47.12 36.94
C ASP A 215 -54.84 -47.39 37.08
N GLY A 216 -55.48 -48.04 36.09
CA GLY A 216 -56.90 -48.39 36.15
C GLY A 216 -57.87 -47.21 36.31
N ARG A 217 -57.37 -45.98 36.10
CA ARG A 217 -58.12 -44.73 36.21
C ARG A 217 -58.46 -44.27 34.80
N GLU A 218 -59.70 -44.53 34.39
CA GLU A 218 -60.25 -44.01 33.14
C GLU A 218 -60.02 -42.49 33.10
N THR A 219 -59.41 -42.00 32.03
CA THR A 219 -59.25 -40.56 31.81
C THR A 219 -60.62 -39.88 31.86
N SER A 220 -60.76 -38.80 32.62
CA SER A 220 -62.07 -38.14 32.72
C SER A 220 -62.48 -37.59 31.35
N GLU A 221 -63.75 -37.69 30.96
CA GLU A 221 -64.26 -37.14 29.68
C GLU A 221 -63.85 -35.66 29.46
N ARG A 222 -63.69 -34.91 30.55
CA ARG A 222 -63.20 -33.52 30.53
C ARG A 222 -61.73 -33.42 30.13
N GLU A 223 -60.88 -34.31 30.65
CA GLU A 223 -59.45 -34.38 30.32
C GLU A 223 -59.24 -34.81 28.86
N ALA A 224 -60.04 -35.77 28.39
CA ALA A 224 -60.05 -36.19 26.99
C ALA A 224 -60.45 -35.03 26.06
N ALA A 225 -61.52 -34.29 26.39
CA ALA A 225 -61.94 -33.14 25.60
C ALA A 225 -60.88 -32.02 25.56
N GLU A 226 -60.21 -31.75 26.68
CA GLU A 226 -59.11 -30.80 26.73
C GLU A 226 -57.88 -31.25 25.94
N TRP A 227 -57.53 -32.53 26.01
CA TRP A 227 -56.45 -33.11 25.22
C TRP A 227 -56.74 -32.97 23.73
N ILE A 228 -57.95 -33.33 23.27
CA ILE A 228 -58.36 -33.21 21.86
C ILE A 228 -58.20 -31.77 21.39
N ARG A 229 -58.61 -30.79 22.20
CA ARG A 229 -58.45 -29.37 21.87
C ARG A 229 -56.98 -28.99 21.69
N ARG A 230 -56.12 -29.32 22.67
CA ARG A 230 -54.68 -29.00 22.64
C ARG A 230 -53.96 -29.73 21.49
N TYR A 231 -54.34 -30.97 21.22
CA TYR A 231 -53.75 -31.77 20.15
C TYR A 231 -54.12 -31.24 18.77
N ARG A 232 -55.39 -30.83 18.57
CA ARG A 232 -55.82 -30.16 17.34
C ARG A 232 -55.06 -28.86 17.13
N GLU A 233 -54.93 -28.03 18.16
CA GLU A 233 -54.13 -26.79 18.10
C GLU A 233 -52.67 -27.09 17.72
N ALA A 234 -52.06 -28.12 18.32
CA ALA A 234 -50.69 -28.54 18.02
C ALA A 234 -50.52 -29.05 16.58
N LYS A 235 -51.47 -29.84 16.05
CA LYS A 235 -51.47 -30.31 14.66
C LYS A 235 -51.71 -29.17 13.66
N THR A 236 -52.59 -28.21 13.97
CA THR A 236 -52.77 -27.02 13.13
C THR A 236 -51.45 -26.25 13.01
N GLN A 237 -50.72 -26.05 14.11
CA GLN A 237 -49.40 -25.40 14.07
C GLN A 237 -48.36 -26.21 13.28
N PHE A 238 -48.38 -27.54 13.41
CA PHE A 238 -47.51 -28.43 12.63
C PHE A 238 -47.71 -28.24 11.12
N TYR A 239 -48.96 -28.37 10.64
CA TYR A 239 -49.26 -28.23 9.21
C TYR A 239 -48.98 -26.82 8.70
N LEU A 240 -49.26 -25.77 9.47
CA LEU A 240 -48.94 -24.39 9.09
C LEU A 240 -47.42 -24.18 8.89
N ARG A 241 -46.60 -24.74 9.78
CA ARG A 241 -45.13 -24.65 9.64
C ARG A 241 -44.63 -25.50 8.48
N GLN A 242 -45.21 -26.67 8.27
CA GLN A 242 -44.91 -27.53 7.14
C GLN A 242 -45.19 -26.83 5.81
N GLU A 243 -46.38 -26.25 5.63
CA GLU A 243 -46.70 -25.53 4.40
C GLU A 243 -45.80 -24.29 4.19
N ARG A 244 -45.41 -23.59 5.26
CA ARG A 244 -44.46 -22.48 5.17
C ARG A 244 -43.09 -22.95 4.69
N LYS A 245 -42.65 -24.13 5.14
CA LYS A 245 -41.41 -24.75 4.68
C LYS A 245 -41.51 -25.17 3.22
N GLU A 246 -42.60 -25.83 2.81
CA GLU A 246 -42.81 -26.22 1.42
C GLU A 246 -42.86 -25.01 0.48
N ARG A 247 -43.56 -23.94 0.88
CA ARG A 247 -43.52 -22.65 0.15
C ARG A 247 -42.11 -22.07 0.11
N TRP A 248 -41.31 -22.27 1.14
CA TRP A 248 -39.91 -21.84 1.14
C TRP A 248 -39.06 -22.64 0.17
N ASP A 249 -39.23 -23.97 0.13
CA ASP A 249 -38.53 -24.87 -0.78
C ASP A 249 -38.84 -24.53 -2.26
N GLU A 250 -40.05 -24.06 -2.55
CA GLU A 250 -40.48 -23.61 -3.87
C GLU A 250 -40.08 -22.15 -4.19
N GLY A 251 -39.44 -21.45 -3.25
CA GLY A 251 -39.05 -20.03 -3.41
C GLY A 251 -40.23 -19.04 -3.35
N ARG A 252 -41.39 -19.45 -2.83
CA ARG A 252 -42.58 -18.61 -2.60
C ARG A 252 -42.55 -17.92 -1.23
N VAL A 253 -41.39 -17.38 -0.84
CA VAL A 253 -41.19 -16.70 0.45
C VAL A 253 -41.30 -15.20 0.26
N GLY A 254 -42.28 -14.58 0.91
CA GLY A 254 -42.53 -13.14 0.78
C GLY A 254 -43.35 -12.85 -0.47
N GLY A 255 -44.65 -12.62 -0.29
CA GLY A 255 -45.54 -12.18 -1.37
C GLY A 255 -45.19 -10.76 -1.81
N TRP A 256 -44.17 -10.62 -2.64
CA TRP A 256 -43.92 -9.44 -3.48
C TRP A 256 -43.52 -9.96 -4.86
N ARG A 257 -44.53 -10.21 -5.68
CA ARG A 257 -44.44 -10.17 -7.14
C ARG A 257 -45.21 -8.94 -7.60
#